data_AF-A0AB33GPB0-F1
#
_entry.id   AF-A0AB33GPB0-F1
#
_cell.length_a   1.000
_cell.length_b   1.000
_cell.length_c   1.000
_cell.angle_alpha   90.00
_cell.angle_beta   90.00
_cell.angle_gamma   90.00
#
_symmetry.space_group_name_H-M   'P 1'
#
loop_
_entity.id
_entity.type
_entity.pdbx_description
1 polymer ?
#
loop_
_entity_poly.entity_id
_entity_poly.type
_entity_poly.pdbx_seq_one_letter_code
_entity_poly.pdbx_strand_id
1 'polypeptide(L)'
;MIQIKELEYNLEKLEKLTTSRDSIQGLKIYKDALTKLKQIKRIDDFHEILNQVLKALSGIEAHGFFTDEEYAYVTKIRKIKRRD
;
A
#
# COMPACT_ATOMS: atom_id res chain seq x y z
N MET A 1 -4.13 13.61 -8.09
CA MET A 1 -2.84 13.81 -7.40
C MET A 1 -2.90 13.62 -5.88
N ILE A 2 -3.91 14.14 -5.16
CA ILE A 2 -4.01 13.97 -3.69
C ILE A 2 -4.05 12.48 -3.28
N GLN A 3 -4.80 11.66 -4.00
CA GLN A 3 -4.92 10.21 -3.72
C GLN A 3 -3.62 9.43 -3.96
N ILE A 4 -2.81 9.84 -4.94
CA ILE A 4 -1.48 9.26 -5.18
C ILE A 4 -0.60 9.53 -3.97
N LYS A 5 -0.54 10.79 -3.52
CA LYS A 5 0.24 11.17 -2.33
C LYS A 5 -0.26 10.48 -1.05
N GLU A 6 -1.56 10.28 -0.93
CA GLU A 6 -2.16 9.55 0.19
C GLU A 6 -1.74 8.07 0.17
N LEU A 7 -1.79 7.42 -1.00
CA LEU A 7 -1.32 6.04 -1.15
C LEU A 7 0.18 5.93 -0.86
N GLU A 8 0.99 6.83 -1.43
CA GLU A 8 2.45 6.90 -1.19
C GLU A 8 2.75 7.03 0.30
N TYR A 9 2.16 8.00 0.99
CA TYR A 9 2.38 8.23 2.42
C TYR A 9 2.07 6.99 3.26
N ASN A 10 0.91 6.36 3.03
CA ASN A 10 0.52 5.19 3.81
C ASN A 10 1.42 3.98 3.51
N LEU A 11 1.86 3.80 2.26
CA LEU A 11 2.80 2.75 1.88
C LEU A 11 4.19 2.96 2.48
N GLU A 12 4.71 4.19 2.53
CA GLU A 12 6.00 4.50 3.18
C GLU A 12 5.95 4.19 4.69
N LYS A 13 4.79 4.42 5.33
CA LYS A 13 4.58 4.08 6.74
C LYS A 13 4.56 2.57 6.96
N LEU A 14 3.82 1.84 6.13
CA LEU A 14 3.80 0.38 6.16
C LEU A 14 5.17 -0.22 5.88
N GLU A 15 5.90 0.30 4.89
CA GLU A 15 7.27 -0.16 4.58
C GLU A 15 8.18 -0.02 5.80
N LYS A 16 8.18 1.13 6.47
CA LYS A 16 9.00 1.36 7.67
C LYS A 16 8.67 0.39 8.80
N LEU A 17 7.38 0.20 9.08
CA LEU A 17 6.93 -0.70 10.15
C LEU A 17 7.26 -2.17 9.84
N THR A 18 7.03 -2.60 8.60
CA THR A 18 7.33 -3.96 8.15
C THR A 18 8.84 -4.23 8.08
N THR A 19 9.66 -3.21 7.75
CA THR A 19 11.13 -3.30 7.83
C THR A 19 11.59 -3.60 9.25
N SER A 20 11.03 -2.90 10.24
CA SER A 20 11.36 -3.12 11.65
C SER A 20 10.99 -4.51 12.17
N ARG A 21 10.13 -5.25 11.45
CA ARG A 21 9.68 -6.60 11.80
C ARG A 21 10.37 -7.71 10.98
N ASP A 22 11.32 -7.36 10.11
CA ASP A 22 12.07 -8.28 9.23
C ASP A 22 11.18 -9.18 8.34
N SER A 23 10.01 -8.67 7.92
CA SER A 23 9.09 -9.42 7.05
C SER A 23 9.38 -9.13 5.57
N ILE A 24 10.07 -10.07 4.91
CA ILE A 24 10.60 -9.92 3.56
C ILE A 24 9.50 -9.77 2.49
N GLN A 25 8.38 -10.49 2.61
CA GLN A 25 7.36 -10.54 1.56
C GLN A 25 6.48 -9.28 1.50
N GLY A 26 6.00 -8.78 2.65
CA GLY A 26 5.20 -7.56 2.71
C GLY A 26 6.00 -6.32 2.26
N LEU A 27 7.28 -6.29 2.63
CA LEU A 27 8.20 -5.21 2.28
C LEU A 27 8.42 -5.08 0.76
N LYS A 28 8.54 -6.20 0.05
CA LYS A 28 8.71 -6.18 -1.41
C LYS A 28 7.51 -5.54 -2.12
N ILE A 29 6.30 -5.89 -1.70
CA ILE A 29 5.05 -5.37 -2.28
C ILE A 29 4.97 -3.84 -2.11
N TYR A 30 5.29 -3.32 -0.92
CA TYR A 30 5.22 -1.89 -0.67
C TYR A 30 6.27 -1.12 -1.48
N LYS A 31 7.50 -1.62 -1.54
CA LYS A 31 8.58 -1.01 -2.35
C LYS A 31 8.27 -1.00 -3.85
N ASP A 32 7.72 -2.10 -4.37
CA ASP A 32 7.34 -2.20 -5.78
C ASP A 32 6.21 -1.20 -6.10
N ALA A 33 5.20 -1.09 -5.23
CA ALA A 33 4.11 -0.13 -5.40
C ALA A 33 4.59 1.33 -5.34
N LEU A 34 5.45 1.68 -4.37
CA LEU A 34 6.06 3.01 -4.26
C LEU A 34 6.90 3.38 -5.49
N THR A 35 7.61 2.41 -6.06
CA THR A 35 8.41 2.64 -7.27
C THR A 35 7.52 2.93 -8.47
N LYS A 36 6.43 2.17 -8.63
CA LYS A 36 5.44 2.40 -9.69
C LYS A 36 4.72 3.74 -9.54
N LEU A 37 4.37 4.13 -8.31
CA LEU A 37 3.68 5.40 -8.02
C LEU A 37 4.45 6.64 -8.53
N LYS A 38 5.78 6.63 -8.42
CA LYS A 38 6.66 7.70 -8.93
C LYS A 38 6.64 7.88 -10.44
N GLN A 39 6.19 6.86 -11.17
CA GLN A 39 6.21 6.83 -12.64
C GLN A 39 4.82 7.03 -13.26
N ILE A 40 3.78 7.16 -12.44
CA ILE A 40 2.40 7.29 -12.91
C ILE A 40 2.22 8.53 -13.76
N LYS A 41 1.65 8.36 -14.95
CA LYS A 41 1.24 9.45 -15.84
C LYS A 41 -0.27 9.47 -16.08
N ARG A 42 -0.97 8.36 -15.78
CA ARG A 42 -2.41 8.20 -16.03
C ARG A 42 -3.14 7.72 -14.79
N ILE A 43 -4.41 8.08 -14.66
CA ILE A 43 -5.25 7.66 -13.53
C ILE A 43 -5.52 6.15 -13.53
N ASP A 44 -5.57 5.52 -14.71
CA ASP A 44 -5.75 4.08 -14.85
C ASP A 44 -4.61 3.30 -14.19
N ASP A 45 -3.36 3.74 -14.39
CA ASP A 45 -2.17 3.13 -13.78
C ASP A 45 -2.25 3.20 -12.26
N PHE A 46 -2.75 4.33 -11.72
CA PHE A 46 -2.98 4.48 -10.28
C PHE A 46 -4.02 3.48 -9.76
N HIS A 47 -5.14 3.32 -10.46
CA HIS A 47 -6.17 2.36 -10.07
C HIS A 47 -5.66 0.91 -10.10
N GLU A 48 -4.82 0.55 -11.07
CA GLU A 48 -4.20 -0.77 -11.13
C GLU A 48 -3.28 -1.00 -9.92
N ILE A 49 -2.41 -0.04 -9.60
CA ILE A 49 -1.49 -0.13 -8.47
C ILE A 49 -2.27 -0.22 -7.16
N LEU A 50 -3.30 0.61 -6.98
CA LEU A 50 -4.16 0.56 -5.79
C LEU A 50 -4.80 -0.82 -5.62
N ASN A 51 -5.25 -1.45 -6.71
CA ASN A 51 -5.84 -2.79 -6.66
C ASN A 51 -4.83 -3.87 -6.28
N GLN A 52 -3.61 -3.79 -6.82
CA GLN A 52 -2.52 -4.70 -6.46
C GLN A 52 -2.20 -4.58 -4.96
N VAL A 53 -2.12 -3.36 -4.43
CA VAL A 53 -1.90 -3.10 -3.01
C VAL A 53 -3.03 -3.68 -2.16
N LEU A 54 -4.29 -3.40 -2.48
CA LEU A 54 -5.45 -3.91 -1.70
C LEU A 54 -5.50 -5.44 -1.66
N LYS A 55 -5.20 -6.09 -2.79
CA LYS A 55 -5.14 -7.56 -2.87
C LYS A 55 -4.02 -8.11 -2.00
N ALA A 56 -2.84 -7.50 -2.05
CA ALA A 56 -1.72 -7.89 -1.21
C ALA A 56 -2.02 -7.72 0.29
N LEU A 57 -2.60 -6.59 0.70
CA LEU A 57 -2.98 -6.35 2.09
C LEU A 57 -3.96 -7.42 2.60
N SER A 58 -4.92 -7.82 1.76
CA SER A 58 -5.86 -8.90 2.09
C SER A 58 -5.16 -10.25 2.21
N GLY A 59 -4.15 -10.53 1.37
CA GLY A 59 -3.34 -11.74 1.47
C GLY A 59 -2.48 -11.79 2.74
N ILE A 60 -1.90 -10.66 3.14
CA ILE A 60 -1.12 -10.54 4.38
C ILE A 60 -2.03 -10.78 5.60
N GLU A 61 -3.25 -10.24 5.60
CA GLU A 61 -4.22 -10.45 6.68
C GLU A 61 -4.72 -11.90 6.74
N ALA A 62 -4.86 -12.57 5.60
CA ALA A 62 -5.29 -13.96 5.54
C ALA A 62 -4.23 -14.98 6.02
N HIS A 63 -2.94 -14.66 5.84
CA HIS A 63 -1.83 -15.57 6.14
C HIS A 63 -0.90 -15.08 7.25
N GLY A 64 -1.18 -13.93 7.84
CA GLY A 64 -0.34 -13.26 8.84
C GLY A 64 -1.16 -12.30 9.68
N PHE A 65 -0.51 -11.27 10.21
CA PHE A 65 -1.18 -10.25 11.01
C PHE A 65 -0.51 -8.88 10.85
N PHE A 66 -1.34 -7.84 10.84
CA PHE A 66 -0.92 -6.46 11.03
C PHE A 66 -0.86 -6.16 12.52
N THR A 67 0.11 -5.35 12.93
CA THR A 67 0.00 -4.67 14.23
C THR A 67 -1.15 -3.65 14.19
N ASP A 68 -1.62 -3.21 15.36
CA ASP A 68 -2.64 -2.16 15.43
C ASP A 68 -2.22 -0.89 14.67
N GLU A 69 -0.93 -0.55 14.73
CA GLU A 69 -0.37 0.59 14.01
C GLU A 69 -0.38 0.37 12.49
N GLU A 70 0.06 -0.80 12.01
CA GLU A 70 -0.01 -1.14 10.58
C GLU A 70 -1.46 -1.15 10.09
N TYR A 71 -2.38 -1.72 10.87
CA TYR A 71 -3.79 -1.82 10.52
C TYR A 71 -4.46 -0.45 10.36
N ALA A 72 -4.01 0.56 11.11
CA ALA A 72 -4.48 1.94 10.93
C ALA A 72 -4.14 2.49 9.54
N TYR A 73 -2.94 2.21 9.01
CA TYR A 73 -2.55 2.60 7.66
C TYR A 73 -3.24 1.76 6.58
N VAL A 74 -3.42 0.45 6.80
CA VAL A 74 -4.21 -0.42 5.93
C VAL A 74 -5.64 0.11 5.77
N THR A 75 -6.26 0.51 6.88
CA THR A 75 -7.62 1.07 6.88
C THR A 75 -7.70 2.38 6.08
N LYS A 76 -6.68 3.24 6.14
CA LYS A 76 -6.61 4.46 5.34
C LYS A 76 -6.52 4.13 3.85
N ILE A 77 -5.66 3.18 3.46
CA ILE A 77 -5.54 2.72 2.06
C ILE A 77 -6.87 2.17 1.55
N ARG A 78 -7.58 1.35 2.34
CA ARG A 78 -8.91 0.82 1.99
C ARG A 78 -9.97 1.90 1.75
N LYS A 79 -9.80 3.09 2.33
CA LYS A 79 -10.71 4.23 2.17
C LYS A 79 -10.40 5.09 0.95
N ILE A 80 -9.26 4.88 0.28
CA ILE A 80 -8.93 5.58 -0.96
C ILE A 80 -9.95 5.16 -2.02
N LYS A 81 -10.91 6.05 -2.28
CA LYS A 81 -11.97 5.81 -3.27
C LYS A 81 -11.37 5.82 -4.67
N ARG A 82 -11.75 4.84 -5.51
CA ARG A 82 -11.63 4.99 -6.95
C ARG A 82 -12.61 6.10 -7.35
N ARG A 83 -12.11 7.25 -7.75
CA ARG A 83 -12.94 8.31 -8.35
C ARG A 83 -12.47 8.41 -9.79
N ASP A 84 -13.40 8.19 -10.70
CA ASP A 84 -13.21 8.37 -12.15
C ASP A 84 -12.94 9.84 -12.50
#